data_AF-A0A415LZT8-F1
#
_entry.id   AF-A0A415LZT8-F1
#
_cell.length_a   1.000
_cell.length_b   1.000
_cell.length_c   1.000
_cell.angle_alpha   90.00
_cell.angle_beta   90.00
_cell.angle_gamma   90.00
#
_symmetry.space_group_name_H-M   'P 1'
#
loop_
_entity.id
_entity.type
_entity.pdbx_description
1 polymer ?
#
loop_
_entity_poly.entity_id
_entity_poly.type
_entity_poly.pdbx_seq_one_letter_code
_entity_poly.pdbx_strand_id
1 'polypeptide(L)'
;MIKRKRSINSIIHDQLLGYASEEDKKQLQSWLDSSQENRENYDRLMREACLIDRYKQFAQVDEARAWERFQKKHFSIRSARWIKIGRYAAIFLLPIIGFAIWFWTLRLMDSQPVISDEVRIAMIRSEKMGKQKATLVLANGQKMDLKSVPAKPLQDSVEQVPVAQPSVPKTDVNESEEVSVVENNKLSTYDDSEFWMTFEDGTRVHLNYNTTLKYPPHFGTTTRTVYLDGEAYFQVAKDSKRPFRVITANGVVKQYGTTFNVNTHVPGITKVVLVKGSVSVLPNQGGEYKIKPGELAVLQADTQDVQISVVDIEPYIAWNSGRFVFDNCSLESLMNVISRWYNKDVVFESEDTKKIRFTGDIDRYGSIEPILKAIQRVTHLEMEIQGKTIIIKK
;
A
#
# COMPACT_ATOMS: atom_id res chain seq x y z
N MET A 1 -60.86 -9.80 -15.55
CA MET A 1 -60.65 -10.56 -14.30
C MET A 1 -60.10 -11.93 -14.65
N ILE A 2 -58.81 -12.18 -14.41
CA ILE A 2 -58.18 -13.48 -14.67
C ILE A 2 -58.30 -14.29 -13.38
N LYS A 3 -59.22 -15.28 -13.34
CA LYS A 3 -59.29 -16.24 -12.23
C LYS A 3 -57.96 -17.02 -12.21
N ARG A 4 -57.11 -16.80 -11.19
CA ARG A 4 -55.94 -17.65 -10.94
C ARG A 4 -56.42 -19.08 -10.69
N LYS A 5 -55.92 -20.06 -11.45
CA LYS A 5 -56.21 -21.48 -11.23
C LYS A 5 -55.74 -21.88 -9.82
N ARG A 6 -56.65 -22.36 -8.98
CA ARG A 6 -56.32 -22.96 -7.67
C ARG A 6 -55.47 -24.22 -7.88
N SER A 7 -54.59 -24.53 -6.93
CA SER A 7 -53.77 -25.75 -7.04
C SER A 7 -54.61 -26.99 -6.78
N ILE A 8 -54.31 -28.10 -7.45
CA ILE A 8 -55.08 -29.34 -7.30
C ILE A 8 -55.07 -29.85 -5.86
N ASN A 9 -53.95 -29.64 -5.14
CA ASN A 9 -53.82 -30.04 -3.73
C ASN A 9 -54.78 -29.27 -2.81
N SER A 10 -54.99 -27.98 -3.07
CA SER A 10 -55.99 -27.19 -2.33
C SER A 10 -57.43 -27.65 -2.61
N ILE A 11 -57.71 -28.08 -3.84
CA ILE A 11 -59.02 -28.62 -4.22
C ILE A 11 -59.26 -29.98 -3.56
N ILE A 12 -58.25 -30.85 -3.52
CA ILE A 12 -58.33 -32.15 -2.82
C ILE A 12 -58.57 -31.94 -1.32
N HIS A 13 -57.90 -30.97 -0.70
CA HIS A 13 -58.14 -30.58 0.70
C HIS A 13 -59.59 -30.14 0.94
N ASP A 14 -60.11 -29.23 0.12
CA ASP A 14 -61.48 -28.73 0.27
C ASP A 14 -62.52 -29.82 -0.02
N GLN A 15 -62.24 -30.75 -0.93
CA GLN A 15 -63.07 -31.92 -1.20
C GLN A 15 -63.12 -32.87 0.01
N LEU A 16 -61.98 -33.10 0.70
CA LEU A 16 -61.89 -33.92 1.90
C LEU A 16 -62.66 -33.31 3.08
N LEU A 17 -62.72 -31.99 3.16
CA LEU A 17 -63.46 -31.26 4.19
C LEU A 17 -64.94 -31.00 3.85
N GLY A 18 -65.36 -31.30 2.60
CA GLY A 18 -66.74 -31.10 2.13
C GLY A 18 -67.09 -29.68 1.66
N TYR A 19 -66.08 -28.83 1.43
CA TYR A 19 -66.24 -27.42 1.02
C TYR A 19 -65.94 -27.16 -0.47
N ALA A 20 -65.65 -28.19 -1.27
CA ALA A 20 -65.33 -28.02 -2.68
C ALA A 20 -66.51 -27.50 -3.50
N SER A 21 -66.26 -26.45 -4.30
CA SER A 21 -67.27 -25.89 -5.21
C SER A 21 -67.49 -26.76 -6.45
N GLU A 22 -68.60 -26.57 -7.17
CA GLU A 22 -68.88 -27.29 -8.43
C GLU A 22 -67.83 -27.02 -9.52
N GLU A 23 -67.20 -25.84 -9.50
CA GLU A 23 -66.12 -25.49 -10.43
C GLU A 23 -64.81 -26.25 -10.06
N ASP A 24 -64.54 -26.42 -8.77
CA ASP A 24 -63.40 -27.18 -8.26
C ASP A 24 -63.54 -28.68 -8.54
N LYS A 25 -64.75 -29.24 -8.43
CA LYS A 25 -65.04 -30.65 -8.78
C LYS A 25 -64.77 -30.92 -10.26
N LYS A 26 -65.16 -30.00 -11.15
CA LYS A 26 -64.86 -30.12 -12.59
C LYS A 26 -63.36 -30.05 -12.88
N GLN A 27 -62.63 -29.18 -12.19
CA GLN A 27 -61.17 -29.11 -12.33
C GLN A 27 -60.48 -30.36 -11.80
N LEU A 28 -60.95 -30.92 -10.68
CA LEU A 28 -60.46 -32.18 -10.14
C LEU A 28 -60.70 -33.34 -11.11
N GLN A 29 -61.91 -33.43 -11.67
CA GLN A 29 -62.25 -34.46 -12.65
C GLN A 29 -61.36 -34.37 -13.90
N SER A 30 -61.19 -33.16 -14.44
CA SER A 30 -60.28 -32.94 -15.58
C SER A 30 -58.82 -33.31 -15.28
N TRP A 31 -58.37 -33.18 -14.02
CA TRP A 31 -57.03 -33.59 -13.62
C TRP A 31 -56.91 -35.11 -13.46
N LEU A 32 -57.94 -35.77 -12.92
CA LEU A 32 -58.02 -37.24 -12.82
C LEU A 32 -58.08 -37.92 -14.18
N ASP A 33 -58.70 -37.27 -15.18
CA ASP A 33 -58.82 -37.80 -16.54
C ASP A 33 -57.56 -37.51 -17.38
N SER A 34 -56.65 -36.65 -16.90
CA SER A 34 -55.44 -36.29 -17.65
C SER A 34 -54.31 -37.33 -17.55
N SER A 35 -54.31 -38.19 -16.53
CA SER A 35 -53.32 -39.28 -16.37
C SER A 35 -53.85 -40.39 -15.46
N GLN A 36 -53.58 -41.64 -15.84
CA GLN A 36 -53.91 -42.81 -15.01
C GLN A 36 -53.15 -42.82 -13.67
N GLU A 37 -51.93 -42.26 -13.65
CA GLU A 37 -51.12 -42.12 -12.43
C GLU A 37 -51.75 -41.15 -11.42
N ASN A 38 -52.40 -40.07 -11.89
CA ASN A 38 -53.10 -39.11 -11.02
C ASN A 38 -54.29 -39.76 -10.32
N ARG A 39 -55.03 -40.60 -11.06
CA ARG A 39 -56.17 -41.35 -10.53
C ARG A 39 -55.74 -42.37 -9.48
N GLU A 40 -54.69 -43.13 -9.74
CA GLU A 40 -54.15 -44.10 -8.77
C GLU A 40 -53.63 -43.42 -7.49
N ASN A 41 -52.95 -42.28 -7.63
CA ASN A 41 -52.48 -41.48 -6.50
C ASN A 41 -53.64 -40.89 -5.68
N TYR A 42 -54.68 -40.37 -6.35
CA TYR A 42 -55.89 -39.88 -5.70
C TYR A 42 -56.61 -41.00 -4.96
N ASP A 43 -56.80 -42.15 -5.59
CA ASP A 43 -57.46 -43.31 -4.98
C ASP A 43 -56.66 -43.86 -3.80
N ARG A 44 -55.32 -43.85 -3.87
CA ARG A 44 -54.46 -44.20 -2.72
C ARG A 44 -54.68 -43.23 -1.55
N LEU A 45 -54.74 -41.93 -1.84
CA LEU A 45 -54.93 -40.88 -0.83
C LEU A 45 -56.34 -40.92 -0.20
N MET A 46 -57.37 -41.27 -0.99
CA MET A 46 -58.75 -41.45 -0.49
C MET A 46 -58.95 -42.76 0.30
N ARG A 47 -58.15 -43.81 0.03
CA ARG A 47 -58.22 -45.10 0.74
C ARG A 47 -57.64 -45.06 2.15
N GLU A 48 -56.76 -44.11 2.45
CA GLU A 48 -56.27 -43.87 3.80
C GLU A 48 -57.37 -43.22 4.65
N ALA A 49 -58.33 -44.03 5.14
CA ALA A 49 -59.45 -43.58 5.96
C ALA A 49 -59.05 -42.72 7.18
N CYS A 50 -57.79 -42.83 7.64
CA CYS A 50 -57.23 -42.02 8.73
C CYS A 50 -56.98 -40.55 8.35
N LEU A 51 -56.86 -40.23 7.06
CA LEU A 51 -56.45 -38.90 6.60
C LEU A 51 -57.56 -37.87 6.77
N ILE A 52 -58.81 -38.22 6.45
CA ILE A 52 -59.98 -37.35 6.64
C ILE A 52 -60.18 -37.03 8.13
N ASP A 53 -60.06 -38.02 9.00
CA ASP A 53 -60.23 -37.83 10.45
C ASP A 53 -59.11 -36.96 11.05
N ARG A 54 -57.86 -37.11 10.60
CA ARG A 54 -56.78 -36.20 11.01
C ARG A 54 -57.03 -34.78 10.52
N TYR A 55 -57.44 -34.60 9.27
CA TYR A 55 -57.69 -33.25 8.73
C TYR A 55 -58.86 -32.56 9.43
N LYS A 56 -59.92 -33.29 9.78
CA LYS A 56 -61.01 -32.75 10.61
C LYS A 56 -60.56 -32.36 12.01
N GLN A 57 -59.63 -33.11 12.63
CA GLN A 57 -59.05 -32.73 13.92
C GLN A 57 -58.22 -31.45 13.85
N PHE A 58 -57.42 -31.26 12.79
CA PHE A 58 -56.67 -30.02 12.60
C PHE A 58 -57.57 -28.82 12.25
N ALA A 59 -58.66 -29.03 11.52
CA ALA A 59 -59.62 -27.98 11.17
C ALA A 59 -60.42 -27.42 12.37
N GLN A 60 -60.49 -28.16 13.48
CA GLN A 60 -61.15 -27.69 14.72
C GLN A 60 -60.24 -26.89 15.64
N VAL A 61 -58.94 -26.76 15.33
CA VAL A 61 -58.01 -25.96 16.12
C VAL A 61 -58.14 -24.50 15.70
N ASP A 62 -58.60 -23.65 16.63
CA ASP A 62 -58.54 -22.20 16.48
C ASP A 62 -57.06 -21.76 16.52
N GLU A 63 -56.51 -21.54 15.33
CA GLU A 63 -55.10 -21.23 15.08
C GLU A 63 -54.63 -19.99 15.86
N ALA A 64 -55.51 -18.98 15.99
CA ALA A 64 -55.21 -17.75 16.71
C ALA A 64 -55.08 -18.01 18.22
N ARG A 65 -55.99 -18.79 18.81
CA ARG A 65 -55.93 -19.16 20.23
C ARG A 65 -54.77 -20.11 20.54
N ALA A 66 -54.42 -21.01 19.64
CA ALA A 66 -53.26 -21.89 19.80
C ALA A 66 -51.94 -21.10 19.81
N TRP A 67 -51.82 -20.11 18.94
CA TRP A 67 -50.65 -19.24 18.85
C TRP A 67 -50.46 -18.37 20.10
N GLU A 68 -51.55 -17.81 20.64
CA GLU A 68 -51.48 -16.98 21.86
C GLU A 68 -50.97 -17.78 23.07
N ARG A 69 -51.41 -19.04 23.21
CA ARG A 69 -50.98 -19.94 24.30
C ARG A 69 -49.50 -20.32 24.16
N PHE A 70 -48.99 -20.49 22.94
CA PHE A 70 -47.59 -20.80 22.69
C PHE A 70 -46.67 -19.62 23.07
N GLN A 71 -47.02 -18.39 22.67
CA GLN A 71 -46.24 -17.20 22.99
C GLN A 71 -46.15 -16.94 24.50
N LYS A 72 -47.28 -17.02 25.23
CA LYS A 72 -47.30 -16.83 26.70
C LYS A 72 -46.43 -17.83 27.46
N LYS A 73 -46.28 -19.05 26.95
CA LYS A 73 -45.53 -20.13 27.61
C LYS A 73 -44.02 -20.08 27.32
N HIS A 74 -43.61 -19.65 26.12
CA HIS A 74 -42.21 -19.67 25.71
C HIS A 74 -41.49 -18.32 25.76
N PHE A 75 -42.22 -17.20 25.72
CA PHE A 75 -41.64 -15.85 25.71
C PHE A 75 -42.18 -14.99 26.86
N SER A 76 -42.02 -15.43 28.11
CA SER A 76 -42.32 -14.59 29.27
C SER A 76 -41.21 -13.54 29.46
N ILE A 77 -41.39 -12.34 28.91
CA ILE A 77 -40.42 -11.25 29.05
C ILE A 77 -40.47 -10.74 30.51
N ARG A 78 -39.43 -11.04 31.31
CA ARG A 78 -39.19 -10.38 32.61
C ARG A 78 -38.67 -8.95 32.38
N SER A 79 -39.51 -8.06 31.87
CA SER A 79 -39.09 -6.73 31.37
C SER A 79 -38.90 -5.64 32.44
N ALA A 80 -39.33 -5.81 33.69
CA ALA A 80 -39.33 -4.68 34.64
C ALA A 80 -37.96 -4.36 35.29
N ARG A 81 -37.04 -5.34 35.43
CA ARG A 81 -35.73 -5.12 36.10
C ARG A 81 -34.62 -4.65 35.14
N TRP A 82 -34.63 -5.13 33.90
CA TRP A 82 -33.61 -4.81 32.90
C TRP A 82 -33.72 -3.38 32.37
N ILE A 83 -34.93 -2.81 32.31
CA ILE A 83 -35.15 -1.40 31.96
C ILE A 83 -34.52 -0.46 33.00
N LYS A 84 -34.49 -0.84 34.29
CA LYS A 84 -33.84 -0.03 35.34
C LYS A 84 -32.31 -0.06 35.26
N ILE A 85 -31.73 -1.19 34.85
CA ILE A 85 -30.28 -1.36 34.68
C ILE A 85 -29.79 -0.68 33.39
N GLY A 86 -30.61 -0.71 32.33
CA GLY A 86 -30.32 -0.06 31.05
C GLY A 86 -30.11 1.47 31.16
N ARG A 87 -30.67 2.13 32.19
CA ARG A 87 -30.45 3.57 32.43
C ARG A 87 -29.00 3.90 32.80
N TYR A 88 -28.28 2.95 33.39
CA TYR A 88 -26.87 3.11 33.77
C TYR A 88 -25.90 2.63 32.68
N ALA A 89 -26.39 2.01 31.61
CA ALA A 89 -25.54 1.50 30.52
C ALA A 89 -24.76 2.63 29.84
N ALA A 90 -25.35 3.82 29.70
CA ALA A 90 -24.68 4.99 29.12
C ALA A 90 -23.48 5.48 29.97
N ILE A 91 -23.52 5.28 31.30
CA ILE A 91 -22.43 5.70 32.21
C ILE A 91 -21.17 4.87 31.99
N PHE A 92 -21.31 3.59 31.60
CA PHE A 92 -20.17 2.72 31.33
C PHE A 92 -19.80 2.67 29.85
N LEU A 93 -20.78 2.67 28.94
CA LEU A 93 -20.52 2.55 27.51
C LEU A 93 -19.86 3.80 26.91
N LEU A 94 -20.28 5.01 27.30
CA LEU A 94 -19.69 6.25 26.76
C LEU A 94 -18.21 6.42 27.12
N PRO A 95 -17.74 6.22 28.37
CA PRO A 95 -16.32 6.28 28.66
C PRO A 95 -15.54 5.10 28.09
N ILE A 96 -16.13 3.90 27.94
CA ILE A 96 -15.45 2.78 27.26
C ILE A 96 -15.25 3.09 25.77
N ILE A 97 -16.27 3.64 25.10
CA ILE A 97 -16.17 4.06 23.69
C ILE A 97 -15.21 5.24 23.57
N GLY A 98 -15.29 6.24 24.47
CA GLY A 98 -14.39 7.37 24.51
C GLY A 98 -12.93 6.96 24.76
N PHE A 99 -12.71 6.01 25.67
CA PHE A 99 -11.39 5.43 25.93
C PHE A 99 -10.91 4.59 24.75
N ALA A 100 -11.78 3.81 24.10
CA ALA A 100 -11.42 3.06 22.91
C ALA A 100 -11.04 3.99 21.75
N ILE A 101 -11.80 5.07 21.53
CA ILE A 101 -11.48 6.10 20.54
C ILE A 101 -10.19 6.81 20.92
N TRP A 102 -10.02 7.24 22.16
CA TRP A 102 -8.81 7.91 22.65
C TRP A 102 -7.58 7.01 22.53
N PHE A 103 -7.67 5.76 22.98
CA PHE A 103 -6.62 4.75 22.88
C PHE A 103 -6.29 4.40 21.42
N TRP A 104 -7.31 4.32 20.55
CA TRP A 104 -7.11 4.12 19.12
C TRP A 104 -6.45 5.33 18.46
N THR A 105 -6.84 6.56 18.82
CA THR A 105 -6.21 7.80 18.34
C THR A 105 -4.78 7.95 18.82
N LEU A 106 -4.46 7.53 20.05
CA LEU A 106 -3.09 7.52 20.57
C LEU A 106 -2.22 6.49 19.83
N ARG A 107 -2.75 5.29 19.54
CA ARG A 107 -2.03 4.26 18.76
C ARG A 107 -1.82 4.67 17.29
N LEU A 108 -2.71 5.49 16.72
CA LEU A 108 -2.58 6.04 15.36
C LEU A 108 -1.58 7.19 15.24
N MET A 109 -1.20 7.83 16.36
CA MET A 109 -0.23 8.94 16.35
C MET A 109 1.23 8.48 16.40
N ASP A 110 1.51 7.26 16.88
CA ASP A 110 2.88 6.76 17.12
C ASP A 110 3.34 5.66 16.15
N SER A 111 2.68 5.53 15.00
CA SER A 111 3.12 4.58 13.98
C SER A 111 4.38 5.11 13.27
N GLN A 112 5.55 4.88 13.88
CA GLN A 112 6.84 4.96 13.21
C GLN A 112 6.80 4.07 11.95
N PRO A 113 7.47 4.45 10.84
CA PRO A 113 7.53 3.59 9.67
C PRO A 113 8.04 2.20 10.09
N VAL A 114 7.41 1.12 9.64
CA VAL A 114 7.86 -0.26 9.90
C VAL A 114 8.62 -0.74 8.66
N ILE A 115 9.87 -1.20 8.83
CA ILE A 115 10.65 -1.80 7.74
C ILE A 115 9.99 -3.13 7.39
N SER A 116 9.67 -3.36 6.12
CA SER A 116 9.19 -4.66 5.66
C SER A 116 10.31 -5.70 5.71
N ASP A 117 9.95 -6.97 5.85
CA ASP A 117 10.93 -8.07 5.88
C ASP A 117 11.77 -8.10 4.60
N GLU A 118 11.18 -7.77 3.44
CA GLU A 118 11.90 -7.67 2.16
C GLU A 118 13.01 -6.63 2.18
N VAL A 119 12.73 -5.43 2.70
CA VAL A 119 13.73 -4.34 2.80
C VAL A 119 14.83 -4.74 3.79
N ARG A 120 14.49 -5.40 4.90
CA ARG A 120 15.51 -5.91 5.85
C ARG A 120 16.43 -6.94 5.20
N ILE A 121 15.88 -7.85 4.40
CA ILE A 121 16.67 -8.84 3.65
C ILE A 121 17.56 -8.12 2.62
N ALA A 122 17.05 -7.12 1.91
CA ALA A 122 17.82 -6.32 0.95
C ALA A 122 19.02 -5.63 1.60
N MET A 123 18.83 -5.00 2.77
CA MET A 123 19.91 -4.38 3.55
C MET A 123 21.04 -5.38 3.88
N ILE A 124 20.68 -6.56 4.42
CA ILE A 124 21.66 -7.61 4.77
C ILE A 124 22.43 -8.09 3.53
N ARG A 125 21.75 -8.26 2.40
CA ARG A 125 22.38 -8.70 1.14
C ARG A 125 23.29 -7.63 0.56
N SER A 126 22.88 -6.36 0.60
CA SER A 126 23.67 -5.21 0.17
C SER A 126 24.96 -5.07 0.97
N GLU A 127 24.88 -5.20 2.29
CA GLU A 127 26.03 -5.22 3.19
C GLU A 127 26.98 -6.37 2.86
N LYS A 128 26.46 -7.60 2.71
CA LYS A 128 27.26 -8.77 2.34
C LYS A 128 27.98 -8.62 1.01
N MET A 129 27.37 -7.92 0.05
CA MET A 129 27.98 -7.59 -1.25
C MET A 129 28.93 -6.39 -1.21
N GLY A 130 29.04 -5.70 -0.07
CA GLY A 130 29.83 -4.48 0.05
C GLY A 130 29.25 -3.33 -0.78
N LYS A 131 27.95 -3.33 -1.03
CA LYS A 131 27.23 -2.30 -1.79
C LYS A 131 26.70 -1.19 -0.88
N GLN A 132 26.57 -1.44 0.42
CA GLN A 132 26.17 -0.42 1.38
C GLN A 132 27.33 0.51 1.78
N LYS A 133 27.52 1.60 1.03
CA LYS A 133 28.62 2.56 1.21
C LYS A 133 28.17 3.98 0.88
N ALA A 134 28.56 4.94 1.72
CA ALA A 134 28.37 6.36 1.45
C ALA A 134 29.48 7.19 2.11
N THR A 135 29.74 8.38 1.58
CA THR A 135 30.58 9.38 2.23
C THR A 135 29.67 10.43 2.87
N LEU A 136 29.85 10.70 4.16
CA LEU A 136 29.21 11.79 4.88
C LEU A 136 30.21 12.93 5.10
N VAL A 137 29.85 14.12 4.65
CA VAL A 137 30.51 15.38 4.99
C VAL A 137 29.61 16.12 5.96
N LEU A 138 30.05 16.28 7.20
CA LEU A 138 29.32 17.00 8.23
C LEU A 138 29.36 18.51 7.96
N ALA A 139 28.43 19.22 8.59
CA ALA A 139 28.38 20.68 8.59
C ALA A 139 29.74 21.32 8.90
N ASN A 140 30.49 20.78 9.88
CA ASN A 140 31.81 21.27 10.27
C ASN A 140 32.95 20.94 9.26
N GLY A 141 32.62 20.41 8.08
CA GLY A 141 33.59 20.02 7.05
C GLY A 141 34.25 18.66 7.24
N GLN A 142 33.99 17.96 8.35
CA GLN A 142 34.56 16.64 8.60
C GLN A 142 33.97 15.59 7.64
N LYS A 143 34.85 14.81 7.00
CA LYS A 143 34.48 13.75 6.06
C LYS A 143 34.66 12.38 6.70
N MET A 144 33.65 11.51 6.58
CA MET A 144 33.68 10.13 7.04
C MET A 144 33.10 9.19 5.99
N ASP A 145 33.74 8.05 5.79
CA ASP A 145 33.19 6.99 4.95
C ASP A 145 32.35 6.05 5.82
N LEU A 146 31.07 5.99 5.50
CA LEU A 146 30.08 5.16 6.17
C LEU A 146 29.98 3.80 5.49
N LYS A 147 30.17 2.76 6.29
CA LYS A 147 29.70 1.40 6.05
C LYS A 147 28.69 1.13 7.15
N SER A 148 27.49 0.65 6.82
CA SER A 148 26.47 0.45 7.84
C SER A 148 26.83 -0.69 8.79
N VAL A 149 26.42 -0.53 10.04
CA VAL A 149 26.14 -1.61 10.99
C VAL A 149 24.60 -1.72 11.08
N PRO A 150 23.99 -2.91 11.21
CA PRO A 150 22.54 -3.00 11.27
C PRO A 150 21.98 -2.30 12.53
N ALA A 151 20.99 -1.44 12.30
CA ALA A 151 19.97 -1.02 13.27
C ALA A 151 20.40 -0.22 14.52
N LYS A 152 21.38 0.70 14.41
CA LYS A 152 21.50 1.79 15.39
C LYS A 152 21.30 3.17 14.74
N PRO A 153 20.56 4.09 15.37
CA PRO A 153 20.52 5.50 14.97
C PRO A 153 21.94 6.05 14.88
N LEU A 154 22.23 6.83 13.84
CA LEU A 154 23.55 7.42 13.58
C LEU A 154 24.04 8.39 14.68
N GLN A 155 23.24 8.64 15.73
CA GLN A 155 23.59 9.48 16.87
C GLN A 155 24.66 8.83 17.78
N ASP A 156 24.65 7.50 17.98
CA ASP A 156 25.61 6.83 18.88
C ASP A 156 27.05 6.79 18.34
N SER A 157 27.24 6.95 17.03
CA SER A 157 28.59 6.94 16.41
C SER A 157 29.26 8.32 16.43
N VAL A 158 28.53 9.37 16.80
CA VAL A 158 29.04 10.75 16.93
C VAL A 158 29.40 11.07 18.39
N GLU A 159 28.86 10.33 19.37
CA GLU A 159 29.11 10.54 20.81
C GLU A 159 30.52 10.14 21.31
N GLN A 160 31.37 9.53 20.47
CA GLN A 160 32.74 9.19 20.88
C GLN A 160 33.80 10.26 20.58
N VAL A 161 33.40 11.44 20.12
CA VAL A 161 34.32 12.59 20.06
C VAL A 161 34.06 13.47 21.28
N PRO A 162 35.04 13.71 22.17
CA PRO A 162 34.88 14.65 23.26
C PRO A 162 34.60 16.03 22.67
N VAL A 163 33.36 16.50 22.78
CA VAL A 163 33.03 17.91 22.59
C VAL A 163 33.70 18.63 23.75
N ALA A 164 34.89 19.16 23.52
CA ALA A 164 35.50 20.13 24.41
C ALA A 164 34.54 21.32 24.50
N GLN A 165 33.83 21.42 25.62
CA GLN A 165 33.03 22.60 25.95
C GLN A 165 33.98 23.80 26.05
N PRO A 166 33.78 24.87 25.26
CA PRO A 166 34.42 26.13 25.57
C PRO A 166 33.69 26.72 26.78
N SER A 167 34.38 26.77 27.91
CA SER A 167 34.00 27.57 29.07
C SER A 167 33.81 29.02 28.63
N VAL A 168 32.61 29.55 28.81
CA VAL A 168 32.26 30.96 28.55
C VAL A 168 32.92 31.85 29.61
N PRO A 169 33.69 32.88 29.25
CA PRO A 169 33.70 34.13 29.98
C PRO A 169 32.66 35.06 29.34
N LYS A 170 31.70 35.51 30.16
CA LYS A 170 30.71 36.52 29.80
C LYS A 170 31.44 37.80 29.37
N THR A 171 31.08 38.35 28.21
CA THR A 171 31.19 39.79 27.99
C THR A 171 30.10 40.19 27.00
N ASP A 172 29.21 41.06 27.47
CA ASP A 172 28.15 41.71 26.70
C ASP A 172 28.71 42.52 25.53
N VAL A 173 27.98 42.59 24.42
CA VAL A 173 27.60 43.82 23.67
C VAL A 173 26.98 43.46 22.30
N ASN A 174 25.71 43.86 22.17
CA ASN A 174 24.90 44.25 21.01
C ASN A 174 24.85 43.44 19.71
N GLU A 175 23.66 42.85 19.55
CA GLU A 175 22.85 42.61 18.34
C GLU A 175 23.31 43.28 17.04
N SER A 176 23.82 42.43 16.14
CA SER A 176 23.38 42.38 14.75
C SER A 176 23.24 40.89 14.42
N GLU A 177 22.01 40.39 14.38
CA GLU A 177 21.73 38.99 14.07
C GLU A 177 22.06 38.70 12.60
N GLU A 178 23.32 38.40 12.32
CA GLU A 178 23.68 37.56 11.19
C GLU A 178 23.15 36.15 11.49
N VAL A 179 22.08 35.78 10.80
CA VAL A 179 21.55 34.42 10.82
C VAL A 179 22.66 33.48 10.37
N SER A 180 23.24 32.74 11.32
CA SER A 180 24.25 31.72 11.06
C SER A 180 23.68 30.76 10.01
N VAL A 181 24.29 30.73 8.82
CA VAL A 181 23.98 29.73 7.81
C VAL A 181 24.32 28.38 8.42
N VAL A 182 23.31 27.66 8.89
CA VAL A 182 23.50 26.29 9.37
C VAL A 182 24.01 25.49 8.17
N GLU A 183 25.30 25.18 8.17
CA GLU A 183 25.90 24.36 7.13
C GLU A 183 25.21 22.99 7.13
N ASN A 184 24.80 22.52 5.95
CA ASN A 184 24.09 21.25 5.81
C ASN A 184 25.10 20.09 5.78
N ASN A 185 24.73 18.97 6.38
CA ASN A 185 25.39 17.70 6.13
C ASN A 185 25.15 17.29 4.67
N LYS A 186 26.14 16.62 4.06
CA LYS A 186 26.07 16.06 2.70
C LYS A 186 26.42 14.58 2.74
N LEU A 187 25.47 13.74 2.41
CA LEU A 187 25.64 12.30 2.25
C LEU A 187 25.66 11.96 0.75
N SER A 188 26.68 11.23 0.29
CA SER A 188 26.83 10.85 -1.13
C SER A 188 27.14 9.36 -1.27
N THR A 189 26.39 8.66 -2.12
CA THR A 189 26.68 7.26 -2.52
C THR A 189 27.57 7.22 -3.77
N TYR A 190 28.27 6.10 -3.97
CA TYR A 190 29.08 5.85 -5.17
C TYR A 190 28.24 5.29 -6.34
N ASP A 191 28.84 5.15 -7.52
CA ASP A 191 28.19 4.66 -8.75
C ASP A 191 27.58 3.25 -8.63
N ASP A 192 28.09 2.46 -7.69
CA ASP A 192 27.73 1.07 -7.52
C ASP A 192 27.20 0.78 -6.11
N SER A 193 26.91 1.82 -5.31
CA SER A 193 26.63 1.69 -3.88
C SER A 193 25.30 2.33 -3.49
N GLU A 194 24.66 1.83 -2.44
CA GLU A 194 23.41 2.37 -1.91
C GLU A 194 23.52 2.60 -0.40
N PHE A 195 22.60 3.34 0.20
CA PHE A 195 22.70 3.62 1.63
C PHE A 195 21.34 3.88 2.29
N TRP A 196 21.05 3.16 3.38
CA TRP A 196 19.89 3.41 4.22
C TRP A 196 20.27 4.29 5.42
N MET A 197 19.44 5.28 5.69
CA MET A 197 19.57 6.15 6.86
C MET A 197 18.21 6.41 7.52
N THR A 198 18.25 6.80 8.79
CA THR A 198 17.08 7.26 9.53
C THR A 198 17.41 8.61 10.16
N PHE A 199 16.56 9.60 9.94
CA PHE A 199 16.66 10.92 10.58
C PHE A 199 16.12 10.90 12.01
N GLU A 200 16.42 11.95 12.78
CA GLU A 200 15.98 12.12 14.17
C GLU A 200 14.46 12.11 14.36
N ASP A 201 13.71 12.49 13.33
CA ASP A 201 12.24 12.52 13.35
C ASP A 201 11.61 11.14 13.04
N GLY A 202 12.44 10.11 12.83
CA GLY A 202 12.01 8.75 12.45
C GLY A 202 11.80 8.55 10.95
N THR A 203 11.97 9.59 10.13
CA THR A 203 11.92 9.46 8.66
C THR A 203 13.06 8.58 8.17
N ARG A 204 12.72 7.58 7.36
CA ARG A 204 13.70 6.68 6.76
C ARG A 204 13.92 7.01 5.29
N VAL A 205 15.17 6.96 4.87
CA VAL A 205 15.58 7.22 3.49
C VAL A 205 16.48 6.10 3.03
N HIS A 206 16.22 5.60 1.83
CA HIS A 206 17.14 4.76 1.09
C HIS A 206 17.64 5.55 -0.10
N LEU A 207 18.96 5.75 -0.19
CA LEU A 207 19.64 6.41 -1.30
C LEU A 207 20.11 5.35 -2.27
N ASN A 208 19.80 5.51 -3.56
CA ASN A 208 20.29 4.65 -4.62
C ASN A 208 21.75 5.00 -4.96
N TYR A 209 22.30 4.38 -6.00
CA TYR A 209 23.61 4.73 -6.55
C TYR A 209 23.67 6.18 -7.03
N ASN A 210 24.88 6.73 -7.07
CA ASN A 210 25.18 8.09 -7.56
C ASN A 210 24.18 9.14 -7.05
N THR A 211 23.91 9.12 -5.74
CA THR A 211 22.92 9.96 -5.11
C THR A 211 23.58 10.81 -4.04
N THR A 212 23.29 12.10 -4.06
CA THR A 212 23.67 13.09 -3.05
C THR A 212 22.42 13.61 -2.35
N LEU A 213 22.43 13.53 -1.02
CA LEU A 213 21.41 14.09 -0.14
C LEU A 213 22.05 15.13 0.79
N LYS A 214 21.55 16.36 0.77
CA LYS A 214 21.93 17.40 1.76
C LYS A 214 20.80 17.61 2.76
N TYR A 215 21.14 17.68 4.04
CA TYR A 215 20.16 17.83 5.12
C TYR A 215 20.78 18.59 6.30
N PRO A 216 19.98 19.33 7.08
CA PRO A 216 20.50 20.02 8.26
C PRO A 216 20.82 19.00 9.37
N PRO A 217 21.75 19.30 10.29
CA PRO A 217 22.01 18.45 11.45
C PRO A 217 20.76 18.18 12.30
N HIS A 218 19.89 19.19 12.42
CA HIS A 218 18.59 19.11 13.06
C HIS A 218 17.53 19.76 12.18
N PHE A 219 16.33 19.19 12.15
CA PHE A 219 15.24 19.82 11.43
C PHE A 219 14.69 21.03 12.19
N GLY A 220 14.32 22.07 11.45
CA GLY A 220 13.75 23.29 12.01
C GLY A 220 12.39 23.04 12.69
N THR A 221 11.91 24.08 13.38
CA THR A 221 10.62 24.06 14.08
C THR A 221 9.42 24.16 13.14
N THR A 222 9.62 24.63 11.90
CA THR A 222 8.55 24.88 10.92
C THR A 222 8.55 23.91 9.76
N THR A 223 9.71 23.43 9.30
CA THR A 223 9.83 22.54 8.14
C THR A 223 10.99 21.56 8.28
N ARG A 224 10.88 20.42 7.61
CA ARG A 224 11.93 19.41 7.48
C ARG A 224 12.39 19.38 6.03
N THR A 225 13.49 20.06 5.71
CA THR A 225 13.91 20.26 4.32
C THR A 225 15.19 19.50 4.03
N VAL A 226 15.20 18.78 2.92
CA VAL A 226 16.39 18.10 2.36
C VAL A 226 16.54 18.46 0.89
N TYR A 227 17.75 18.36 0.36
CA TYR A 227 18.06 18.57 -1.06
C TYR A 227 18.55 17.25 -1.65
N LEU A 228 17.98 16.86 -2.80
CA LEU A 228 18.28 15.60 -3.46
C LEU A 228 18.79 15.85 -4.88
N ASP A 229 19.88 15.17 -5.20
CA ASP A 229 20.39 14.96 -6.55
C ASP A 229 20.74 13.48 -6.71
N GLY A 230 19.95 12.73 -7.48
CA GLY A 230 20.03 11.28 -7.63
C GLY A 230 18.66 10.63 -7.43
N GLU A 231 18.63 9.43 -6.87
CA GLU A 231 17.40 8.71 -6.58
C GLU A 231 17.31 8.29 -5.11
N ALA A 232 16.19 8.60 -4.48
CA ALA A 232 15.94 8.23 -3.09
C ALA A 232 14.48 7.85 -2.83
N TYR A 233 14.33 6.80 -2.04
CA TYR A 233 13.05 6.33 -1.53
C TYR A 233 12.84 6.84 -0.10
N PHE A 234 11.73 7.53 0.13
CA PHE A 234 11.42 8.16 1.40
C PHE A 234 10.22 7.47 2.07
N GLN A 235 10.38 7.09 3.34
CA GLN A 235 9.29 6.74 4.25
C GLN A 235 9.24 7.79 5.36
N VAL A 236 8.42 8.81 5.16
CA VAL A 236 8.44 10.01 6.01
C VAL A 236 7.56 9.82 7.24
N ALA A 237 8.12 10.12 8.41
CA ALA A 237 7.38 10.13 9.66
C ALA A 237 6.27 11.18 9.62
N LYS A 238 5.12 10.82 10.18
CA LYS A 238 3.94 11.69 10.20
C LYS A 238 4.17 12.85 11.16
N ASP A 239 4.19 14.07 10.62
CA ASP A 239 4.22 15.31 11.38
C ASP A 239 3.43 16.35 10.58
N SER A 240 2.24 16.67 11.07
CA SER A 240 1.32 17.61 10.42
C SER A 240 1.69 19.07 10.65
N LYS A 241 2.54 19.35 11.65
CA LYS A 241 2.96 20.72 12.00
C LYS A 241 4.19 21.13 11.19
N ARG A 242 5.08 20.18 10.90
CA ARG A 242 6.32 20.41 10.14
C ARG A 242 6.30 19.62 8.82
N PRO A 243 5.89 20.21 7.68
CA PRO A 243 5.95 19.53 6.39
C PRO A 243 7.38 19.09 6.06
N PHE A 244 7.49 17.94 5.41
CA PHE A 244 8.76 17.49 4.84
C PHE A 244 8.85 17.94 3.39
N ARG A 245 10.01 18.46 3.00
CA ARG A 245 10.29 19.02 1.68
C ARG A 245 11.55 18.37 1.10
N VAL A 246 11.42 17.80 -0.09
CA VAL A 246 12.57 17.37 -0.91
C VAL A 246 12.74 18.38 -2.02
N ILE A 247 13.85 19.12 -2.00
CA ILE A 247 14.21 20.08 -3.03
C ILE A 247 15.09 19.39 -4.07
N THR A 248 14.71 19.49 -5.34
CA THR A 248 15.49 18.99 -6.48
C THR A 248 15.84 20.16 -7.40
N ALA A 249 16.66 19.92 -8.42
CA ALA A 249 16.96 20.93 -9.44
C ALA A 249 15.71 21.45 -10.17
N ASN A 250 14.65 20.63 -10.30
CA ASN A 250 13.49 20.94 -11.14
C ASN A 250 12.22 21.28 -10.34
N GLY A 251 12.31 21.32 -9.01
CA GLY A 251 11.16 21.65 -8.16
C GLY A 251 11.22 21.06 -6.75
N VAL A 252 10.12 21.23 -6.02
CA VAL A 252 9.95 20.85 -4.62
C VAL A 252 8.86 19.80 -4.48
N VAL A 253 9.16 18.72 -3.78
CA VAL A 253 8.19 17.71 -3.33
C VAL A 253 7.82 18.01 -1.88
N LYS A 254 6.53 18.21 -1.57
CA LYS A 254 6.02 18.58 -0.25
C LYS A 254 5.02 17.56 0.26
N GLN A 255 5.13 17.16 1.53
CA GLN A 255 4.24 16.14 2.11
C GLN A 255 4.11 16.19 3.64
N TYR A 256 3.18 15.38 4.19
CA TYR A 256 2.81 15.33 5.61
C TYR A 256 2.75 13.90 6.21
N GLY A 257 3.70 13.02 5.87
CA GLY A 257 3.77 11.63 6.33
C GLY A 257 3.31 10.63 5.28
N THR A 258 4.22 10.26 4.38
CA THR A 258 3.95 9.55 3.12
C THR A 258 5.13 8.68 2.73
N THR A 259 4.89 7.79 1.77
CA THR A 259 5.91 6.94 1.18
C THR A 259 5.97 7.21 -0.32
N PHE A 260 7.13 7.62 -0.82
CA PHE A 260 7.31 8.02 -2.21
C PHE A 260 8.76 7.84 -2.67
N ASN A 261 8.96 7.76 -3.98
CA ASN A 261 10.27 7.74 -4.63
C ASN A 261 10.49 9.05 -5.39
N VAL A 262 11.72 9.58 -5.36
CA VAL A 262 12.14 10.72 -6.19
C VAL A 262 13.38 10.32 -6.97
N ASN A 263 13.37 10.52 -8.28
CA ASN A 263 14.48 10.19 -9.18
C ASN A 263 14.81 11.40 -10.08
N THR A 264 16.06 11.85 -10.03
CA THR A 264 16.59 12.97 -10.83
C THR A 264 17.79 12.54 -11.69
N HIS A 265 18.00 11.24 -11.91
CA HIS A 265 19.15 10.72 -12.68
C HIS A 265 19.14 11.15 -14.15
N VAL A 266 17.99 11.57 -14.68
CA VAL A 266 17.88 12.12 -16.03
C VAL A 266 17.99 13.65 -15.93
N PRO A 267 19.01 14.28 -16.53
CA PRO A 267 19.15 15.73 -16.50
C PRO A 267 17.89 16.44 -16.99
N GLY A 268 17.49 17.50 -16.28
CA GLY A 268 16.28 18.27 -16.59
C GLY A 268 14.95 17.58 -16.29
N ILE A 269 14.95 16.35 -15.74
CA ILE A 269 13.73 15.62 -15.41
C ILE A 269 13.76 15.16 -13.94
N THR A 270 12.72 15.53 -13.18
CA THR A 270 12.45 14.95 -11.85
C THR A 270 11.21 14.07 -11.92
N LYS A 271 11.34 12.79 -11.58
CA LYS A 271 10.23 11.84 -11.47
C LYS A 271 9.88 11.62 -10.01
N VAL A 272 8.59 11.70 -9.68
CA VAL A 272 8.07 11.48 -8.32
C VAL A 272 6.94 10.45 -8.38
N VAL A 273 7.10 9.33 -7.67
CA VAL A 273 6.08 8.27 -7.62
C VAL A 273 5.56 8.14 -6.20
N LEU A 274 4.24 8.24 -6.02
CA LEU A 274 3.60 8.13 -4.71
C LEU A 274 3.13 6.71 -4.42
N VAL A 275 3.63 6.11 -3.33
CA VAL A 275 3.23 4.77 -2.87
C VAL A 275 2.06 4.85 -1.89
N LYS A 276 2.14 5.75 -0.90
CA LYS A 276 1.12 5.90 0.13
C LYS A 276 1.07 7.32 0.68
N GLY A 277 -0.14 7.81 0.95
CA GLY A 277 -0.37 9.11 1.59
C GLY A 277 -0.75 10.19 0.57
N SER A 278 -0.26 11.42 0.77
CA SER A 278 -0.54 12.57 -0.10
C SER A 278 0.70 13.44 -0.27
N VAL A 279 1.14 13.58 -1.52
CA VAL A 279 2.29 14.41 -1.90
C VAL A 279 1.82 15.51 -2.84
N SER A 280 2.41 16.69 -2.72
CA SER A 280 2.33 17.73 -3.73
C SER A 280 3.67 17.95 -4.38
N VAL A 281 3.69 18.23 -5.67
CA VAL A 281 4.88 18.68 -6.41
C VAL A 281 4.70 20.11 -6.88
N LEU A 282 5.75 20.89 -6.76
CA LEU A 282 5.81 22.28 -7.15
C LEU A 282 7.00 22.43 -8.11
N PRO A 283 6.80 22.61 -9.43
CA PRO A 283 7.89 22.98 -10.33
C PRO A 283 8.48 24.33 -9.91
N ASN A 284 9.68 24.65 -10.40
CA ASN A 284 10.35 25.92 -10.07
C ASN A 284 9.51 27.13 -10.49
N GLN A 285 8.77 27.01 -11.58
CA GLN A 285 7.77 27.97 -12.04
C GLN A 285 6.45 27.27 -12.27
N GLY A 286 5.36 27.81 -11.70
CA GLY A 286 4.02 27.25 -11.85
C GLY A 286 3.30 27.04 -10.52
N GLY A 287 2.18 26.30 -10.59
CA GLY A 287 1.32 26.00 -9.44
C GLY A 287 1.72 24.74 -8.67
N GLU A 288 1.02 24.49 -7.56
CA GLU A 288 1.14 23.25 -6.79
C GLU A 288 0.23 22.16 -7.38
N TYR A 289 0.80 20.99 -7.67
CA TYR A 289 0.07 19.83 -8.17
C TYR A 289 0.03 18.72 -7.14
N LYS A 290 -1.17 18.24 -6.80
CA LYS A 290 -1.35 17.12 -5.87
C LYS A 290 -1.28 15.79 -6.61
N ILE A 291 -0.58 14.84 -6.02
CA ILE A 291 -0.40 13.47 -6.52
C ILE A 291 -1.13 12.50 -5.58
N LYS A 292 -1.74 11.46 -6.14
CA LYS A 292 -2.39 10.35 -5.43
C LYS A 292 -1.53 9.08 -5.46
N PRO A 293 -1.71 8.15 -4.51
CA PRO A 293 -1.05 6.85 -4.58
C PRO A 293 -1.28 6.14 -5.92
N GLY A 294 -0.21 5.60 -6.51
CA GLY A 294 -0.24 4.98 -7.84
C GLY A 294 0.03 5.95 -9.01
N GLU A 295 0.21 7.24 -8.74
CA GLU A 295 0.52 8.24 -9.76
C GLU A 295 2.03 8.56 -9.81
N LEU A 296 2.51 8.80 -11.03
CA LEU A 296 3.82 9.35 -11.36
C LEU A 296 3.64 10.80 -11.81
N ALA A 297 4.35 11.72 -11.17
CA ALA A 297 4.57 13.07 -11.68
C ALA A 297 5.96 13.20 -12.32
N VAL A 298 6.01 13.80 -13.49
CA VAL A 298 7.24 14.12 -14.22
C VAL A 298 7.32 15.63 -14.37
N LEU A 299 8.30 16.23 -13.69
CA LEU A 299 8.61 17.65 -13.79
C LEU A 299 9.71 17.83 -14.83
N GLN A 300 9.47 18.68 -15.83
CA GLN A 300 10.45 19.00 -16.87
C GLN A 300 11.01 20.41 -16.68
N ALA A 301 12.34 20.53 -16.65
CA ALA A 301 13.02 21.82 -16.47
C ALA A 301 12.78 22.77 -17.64
N ASP A 302 12.75 22.25 -18.86
CA ASP A 302 12.74 23.09 -20.07
C ASP A 302 11.38 23.76 -20.30
N THR A 303 10.28 23.00 -20.11
CA THR A 303 8.92 23.52 -20.30
C THR A 303 8.28 24.01 -19.01
N GLN A 304 8.85 23.67 -17.85
CA GLN A 304 8.23 23.85 -16.52
C GLN A 304 6.89 23.11 -16.37
N ASP A 305 6.56 22.20 -17.29
CA ASP A 305 5.34 21.41 -17.22
C ASP A 305 5.46 20.27 -16.21
N VAL A 306 4.31 19.93 -15.63
CA VAL A 306 4.14 18.75 -14.78
C VAL A 306 3.17 17.80 -15.46
N GLN A 307 3.68 16.62 -15.84
CA GLN A 307 2.85 15.55 -16.37
C GLN A 307 2.53 14.57 -15.25
N ILE A 308 1.24 14.31 -15.00
CA ILE A 308 0.78 13.34 -14.00
C ILE A 308 0.05 12.21 -14.72
N SER A 309 0.42 10.98 -14.41
CA SER A 309 -0.19 9.78 -14.99
C SER A 309 -0.29 8.66 -13.96
N VAL A 310 -1.30 7.81 -14.10
CA VAL A 310 -1.41 6.56 -13.32
C VAL A 310 -0.47 5.53 -13.95
N VAL A 311 0.35 4.89 -13.14
CA VAL A 311 1.36 3.92 -13.59
C VAL A 311 1.38 2.69 -12.69
N ASP A 312 1.97 1.60 -13.18
CA ASP A 312 2.51 0.59 -12.26
C ASP A 312 3.72 1.20 -11.55
N ILE A 313 3.68 1.26 -10.23
CA ILE A 313 4.73 1.88 -9.42
C ILE A 313 5.93 0.94 -9.22
N GLU A 314 5.76 -0.36 -9.45
CA GLU A 314 6.75 -1.38 -9.14
C GLU A 314 8.11 -1.13 -9.80
N PRO A 315 8.20 -0.79 -11.11
CA PRO A 315 9.47 -0.46 -11.76
C PRO A 315 10.24 0.71 -11.12
N TYR A 316 9.54 1.59 -10.40
CA TYR A 316 10.12 2.79 -9.79
C TYR A 316 10.55 2.58 -8.34
N ILE A 317 10.09 1.51 -7.68
CA ILE A 317 10.29 1.32 -6.23
C ILE A 317 10.93 -0.02 -5.87
N ALA A 318 10.90 -1.02 -6.75
CA ALA A 318 11.39 -2.38 -6.46
C ALA A 318 12.87 -2.42 -6.08
N TRP A 319 13.66 -1.43 -6.52
CA TRP A 319 15.07 -1.31 -6.15
C TRP A 319 15.27 -1.15 -4.64
N ASN A 320 14.29 -0.59 -3.93
CA ASN A 320 14.31 -0.44 -2.48
C ASN A 320 14.19 -1.78 -1.73
N SER A 321 13.63 -2.81 -2.37
CA SER A 321 13.53 -4.18 -1.85
C SER A 321 14.49 -5.15 -2.55
N GLY A 322 15.51 -4.64 -3.26
CA GLY A 322 16.56 -5.46 -3.86
C GLY A 322 16.20 -6.10 -5.20
N ARG A 323 15.29 -5.49 -5.96
CA ARG A 323 14.89 -5.97 -7.29
C ARG A 323 15.01 -4.88 -8.35
N PHE A 324 15.36 -5.25 -9.56
CA PHE A 324 15.20 -4.38 -10.73
C PHE A 324 14.01 -4.90 -11.53
N VAL A 325 12.95 -4.10 -11.57
CA VAL A 325 11.75 -4.41 -12.35
C VAL A 325 11.75 -3.51 -13.58
N PHE A 326 11.67 -4.15 -14.73
CA PHE A 326 11.61 -3.50 -16.03
C PHE A 326 10.27 -3.79 -16.67
N ASP A 327 9.58 -2.74 -17.12
CA ASP A 327 8.34 -2.84 -17.88
C ASP A 327 8.51 -2.15 -19.24
N ASN A 328 8.43 -2.94 -20.31
CA ASN A 328 8.56 -2.51 -21.70
C ASN A 328 9.70 -1.49 -21.98
N CYS A 329 10.83 -1.65 -21.29
CA CYS A 329 11.97 -0.74 -21.40
C CYS A 329 12.84 -1.11 -22.61
N SER A 330 13.62 -0.15 -23.11
CA SER A 330 14.64 -0.46 -24.12
C SER A 330 15.80 -1.24 -23.51
N LEU A 331 16.43 -2.11 -24.30
CA LEU A 331 17.62 -2.85 -23.87
C LEU A 331 18.75 -1.90 -23.47
N GLU A 332 18.87 -0.74 -24.12
CA GLU A 332 19.77 0.33 -23.69
C GLU A 332 19.48 0.80 -22.27
N SER A 333 18.23 1.10 -21.94
CA SER A 333 17.86 1.53 -20.59
C SER A 333 18.15 0.45 -19.56
N LEU A 334 17.84 -0.81 -19.87
CA LEU A 334 18.15 -1.95 -18.99
C LEU A 334 19.65 -2.06 -18.77
N MET A 335 20.43 -2.10 -19.83
CA MET A 335 21.86 -2.31 -19.75
C MET A 335 22.59 -1.13 -19.11
N ASN A 336 22.06 0.09 -19.19
CA ASN A 336 22.56 1.23 -18.44
C ASN A 336 22.42 1.04 -16.91
N VAL A 337 21.32 0.44 -16.45
CA VAL A 337 21.13 0.10 -15.03
C VAL A 337 22.12 -0.99 -14.60
N ILE A 338 22.24 -2.06 -15.40
CA ILE A 338 23.18 -3.17 -15.14
C ILE A 338 24.64 -2.67 -15.15
N SER A 339 24.99 -1.85 -16.12
CA SER A 339 26.31 -1.20 -16.27
C SER A 339 26.72 -0.47 -15.00
N ARG A 340 25.86 0.42 -14.50
CA ARG A 340 26.14 1.21 -13.29
C ARG A 340 26.26 0.32 -12.06
N TRP A 341 25.26 -0.56 -11.86
CA TRP A 341 25.20 -1.38 -10.65
C TRP A 341 26.37 -2.37 -10.49
N TYR A 342 26.81 -2.97 -11.61
CA TYR A 342 27.94 -3.90 -11.63
C TYR A 342 29.28 -3.24 -12.01
N ASN A 343 29.31 -1.91 -12.18
CA ASN A 343 30.48 -1.14 -12.62
C ASN A 343 31.14 -1.75 -13.87
N LYS A 344 30.33 -1.98 -14.91
CA LYS A 344 30.72 -2.51 -16.22
C LYS A 344 30.37 -1.51 -17.31
N ASP A 345 31.21 -1.41 -18.33
CA ASP A 345 30.92 -0.63 -19.53
C ASP A 345 30.08 -1.50 -20.49
N VAL A 346 29.18 -0.90 -21.27
CA VAL A 346 28.34 -1.63 -22.23
C VAL A 346 28.58 -1.09 -23.63
N VAL A 347 28.81 -1.99 -24.57
CA VAL A 347 28.99 -1.67 -25.99
C VAL A 347 27.97 -2.46 -26.81
N PHE A 348 27.17 -1.75 -27.60
CA PHE A 348 26.25 -2.33 -28.56
C PHE A 348 26.91 -2.34 -29.94
N GLU A 349 27.03 -3.50 -30.59
CA GLU A 349 27.59 -3.58 -31.95
C GLU A 349 26.63 -3.02 -33.02
N SER A 350 25.33 -2.95 -32.71
CA SER A 350 24.30 -2.44 -33.61
C SER A 350 23.31 -1.55 -32.87
N GLU A 351 23.02 -0.38 -33.43
CA GLU A 351 22.03 0.57 -32.90
C GLU A 351 20.61 -0.02 -32.81
N ASP A 352 20.27 -1.02 -33.62
CA ASP A 352 18.94 -1.64 -33.57
C ASP A 352 18.76 -2.52 -32.33
N THR A 353 19.84 -3.09 -31.80
CA THR A 353 19.78 -3.90 -30.57
C THR A 353 19.39 -3.07 -29.35
N LYS A 354 19.76 -1.79 -29.32
CA LYS A 354 19.37 -0.85 -28.25
C LYS A 354 17.86 -0.71 -28.10
N LYS A 355 17.11 -0.84 -29.20
CA LYS A 355 15.66 -0.62 -29.28
C LYS A 355 14.84 -1.84 -28.85
N ILE A 356 15.46 -3.01 -28.69
CA ILE A 356 14.78 -4.22 -28.26
C ILE A 356 14.10 -3.97 -26.92
N ARG A 357 12.86 -4.45 -26.78
CA ARG A 357 12.04 -4.25 -25.59
C ARG A 357 12.19 -5.41 -24.63
N PHE A 358 12.31 -5.10 -23.34
CA PHE A 358 12.42 -6.08 -22.28
C PHE A 358 11.42 -5.80 -21.16
N THR A 359 10.83 -6.86 -20.63
CA THR A 359 10.01 -6.85 -19.42
C THR A 359 10.46 -8.00 -18.54
N GLY A 360 10.70 -7.73 -17.25
CA GLY A 360 11.14 -8.76 -16.33
C GLY A 360 11.57 -8.22 -14.97
N ASP A 361 11.70 -9.14 -14.03
CA ASP A 361 12.17 -8.90 -12.66
C ASP A 361 13.54 -9.57 -12.48
N ILE A 362 14.50 -8.79 -12.00
CA ILE A 362 15.89 -9.21 -11.84
C ILE A 362 16.31 -8.99 -10.38
N ASP A 363 16.82 -10.04 -9.74
CA ASP A 363 17.42 -9.92 -8.42
C ASP A 363 18.68 -9.03 -8.49
N ARG A 364 18.60 -7.86 -7.85
CA ARG A 364 19.66 -6.84 -7.85
C ARG A 364 20.95 -7.37 -7.22
N TYR A 365 20.85 -8.29 -6.28
CA TYR A 365 21.99 -8.86 -5.57
C TYR A 365 22.39 -10.23 -6.13
N GLY A 366 21.88 -10.60 -7.30
CA GLY A 366 22.33 -11.76 -8.06
C GLY A 366 23.70 -11.54 -8.72
N SER A 367 24.32 -12.61 -9.19
CA SER A 367 25.51 -12.48 -10.04
C SER A 367 25.12 -12.01 -11.45
N ILE A 368 25.99 -11.23 -12.08
CA ILE A 368 25.73 -10.66 -13.40
C ILE A 368 25.59 -11.73 -14.50
N GLU A 369 26.32 -12.84 -14.40
CA GLU A 369 26.33 -13.89 -15.43
C GLU A 369 24.96 -14.56 -15.64
N PRO A 370 24.24 -15.06 -14.61
CA PRO A 370 22.86 -15.51 -14.77
C PRO A 370 21.92 -14.47 -15.37
N ILE A 371 22.11 -13.20 -15.01
CA ILE A 371 21.27 -12.10 -15.50
C ILE A 371 21.48 -11.93 -17.01
N LEU A 372 22.73 -11.82 -17.47
CA LEU A 372 23.03 -11.73 -18.90
C LEU A 372 22.52 -12.96 -19.64
N LYS A 373 22.73 -14.18 -19.11
CA LYS A 373 22.20 -15.40 -19.72
C LYS A 373 20.67 -15.39 -19.85
N ALA A 374 19.96 -14.86 -18.86
CA ALA A 374 18.51 -14.72 -18.93
C ALA A 374 18.09 -13.72 -20.02
N ILE A 375 18.77 -12.57 -20.10
CA ILE A 375 18.49 -11.57 -21.14
C ILE A 375 18.78 -12.15 -22.53
N GLN A 376 19.93 -12.81 -22.73
CA GLN A 376 20.29 -13.49 -23.98
C GLN A 376 19.22 -14.49 -24.45
N ARG A 377 18.64 -15.27 -23.52
CA ARG A 377 17.58 -16.25 -23.85
C ARG A 377 16.30 -15.59 -24.34
N VAL A 378 15.97 -14.41 -23.84
CA VAL A 378 14.74 -13.68 -24.17
C VAL A 378 14.92 -12.84 -25.44
N THR A 379 16.08 -12.21 -25.61
CA THR A 379 16.36 -11.30 -26.74
C THR A 379 16.98 -12.00 -27.94
N HIS A 380 17.45 -13.24 -27.77
CA HIS A 380 18.23 -14.01 -28.74
C HIS A 380 19.54 -13.32 -29.17
N LEU A 381 20.09 -12.45 -28.31
CA LEU A 381 21.38 -11.79 -28.54
C LEU A 381 22.52 -12.57 -27.89
N GLU A 382 23.72 -12.38 -28.42
CA GLU A 382 24.95 -12.81 -27.77
C GLU A 382 25.49 -11.69 -26.88
N MET A 383 25.87 -12.05 -25.64
CA MET A 383 26.44 -11.13 -24.67
C MET A 383 27.70 -11.74 -24.07
N GLU A 384 28.82 -11.04 -24.21
CA GLU A 384 30.11 -11.49 -23.71
C GLU A 384 30.70 -10.46 -22.74
N ILE A 385 31.20 -10.94 -21.59
CA ILE A 385 31.94 -10.10 -20.65
C ILE A 385 33.43 -10.19 -21.01
N GLN A 386 34.01 -9.06 -21.40
CA GLN A 386 35.45 -8.90 -21.64
C GLN A 386 36.03 -7.92 -20.62
N GLY A 387 36.54 -8.44 -19.51
CA GLY A 387 37.09 -7.62 -18.43
C GLY A 387 36.03 -6.70 -17.81
N LYS A 388 36.13 -5.38 -18.05
CA LYS A 388 35.15 -4.39 -17.58
C LYS A 388 34.00 -4.16 -18.56
N THR A 389 34.10 -4.66 -19.78
CA THR A 389 33.12 -4.36 -20.84
C THR A 389 32.18 -5.54 -21.09
N ILE A 390 30.91 -5.24 -21.33
CA ILE A 390 29.90 -6.16 -21.83
C ILE A 390 29.67 -5.81 -23.29
N ILE A 391 29.92 -6.76 -24.17
CA ILE A 391 29.71 -6.61 -25.62
C ILE A 391 28.41 -7.31 -25.98
N ILE A 392 27.52 -6.58 -26.65
CA ILE A 392 26.22 -7.08 -27.09
C ILE A 392 26.24 -7.20 -28.61
N LYS A 393 26.12 -8.45 -29.08
CA LYS A 393 26.15 -8.83 -30.49
C LYS A 393 24.80 -9.41 -30.90
N LYS A 394 24.56 -9.41 -32.21
CA LYS A 394 23.30 -9.88 -32.79
C LYS A 394 23.25 -11.39 -32.91
#